data_AF-A0A369M3Z2-F1
#
_entry.id   AF-A0A369M3Z2-F1
#
_cell.length_a   1.000
_cell.length_b   1.000
_cell.length_c   1.000
_cell.angle_alpha   90.00
_cell.angle_beta   90.00
_cell.angle_gamma   90.00
#
_symmetry.space_group_name_H-M   'P 1'
#
loop_
_entity.id
_entity.type
_entity.pdbx_description
1 polymer ?
#
loop_
_entity_poly.entity_id
_entity_poly.type
_entity_poly.pdbx_seq_one_letter_code
_entity_poly.pdbx_strand_id
1 'polypeptide(L)'
;MKKVLGALLALLAVVVLVGVGVVVFSNTSLGPVSDAAQGAKAAVANAAMDATDLKGQVKSAIDERKDDIAAATGLTADQVDALVAELDIDSWQAAALPAGAVESGTVDGSYAGIDGTITTYDDPGYVTISAYGQNVTLAVPESAQAYLPYLALAQ
;
A
#
# COMPACT_ATOMS: atom_id res chain seq x y z
N MET A 1 -11.42 -1.25 18.71
CA MET A 1 -11.15 0.15 18.30
C MET A 1 -9.66 0.47 18.28
N LYS A 2 -8.91 0.36 19.39
CA LYS A 2 -7.46 0.61 19.42
C LYS A 2 -6.63 -0.20 18.40
N LYS A 3 -6.86 -1.51 18.34
CA LYS A 3 -6.24 -2.41 17.34
C LYS A 3 -6.60 -2.05 15.89
N VAL A 4 -7.83 -1.59 15.68
CA VAL A 4 -8.34 -1.21 14.36
C VAL A 4 -7.69 0.09 13.88
N LEU A 5 -7.53 1.07 14.76
CA LEU A 5 -6.85 2.32 14.45
C LEU A 5 -5.34 2.11 14.19
N GLY A 6 -4.71 1.19 14.93
CA GLY A 6 -3.33 0.79 14.66
C GLY A 6 -3.17 0.12 13.30
N ALA A 7 -4.07 -0.81 12.97
CA ALA A 7 -4.10 -1.47 11.68
C ALA A 7 -4.24 -0.47 10.53
N LEU A 8 -5.14 0.50 10.69
CA LEU A 8 -5.35 1.57 9.75
C LEU A 8 -4.07 2.39 9.48
N LEU A 9 -3.42 2.89 10.53
CA LEU A 9 -2.22 3.73 10.38
C LEU A 9 -1.04 2.96 9.79
N ALA A 10 -0.84 1.71 10.24
CA ALA A 10 0.22 0.87 9.70
C ALA A 10 -0.04 0.52 8.22
N LEU A 11 -1.28 0.19 7.85
CA LEU A 11 -1.66 -0.09 6.47
C LEU A 11 -1.53 1.14 5.57
N LEU A 12 -1.93 2.33 6.03
CA LEU A 12 -1.70 3.59 5.31
C LEU A 12 -0.22 3.81 5.04
N ALA A 13 0.63 3.63 6.06
CA ALA A 13 2.08 3.75 5.89
C ALA A 13 2.61 2.78 4.83
N VAL A 14 2.22 1.50 4.88
CA VAL A 14 2.59 0.50 3.87
C VAL A 14 2.16 0.93 2.47
N VAL A 15 0.88 1.25 2.28
CA VAL A 15 0.31 1.51 0.96
C VAL A 15 0.91 2.77 0.34
N VAL A 16 1.11 3.84 1.12
CA VAL A 16 1.74 5.07 0.61
C VAL A 16 3.22 4.85 0.29
N LEU A 17 3.98 4.21 1.19
CA LEU A 17 5.42 3.95 0.98
C LEU A 17 5.67 3.06 -0.23
N VAL A 18 4.92 1.96 -0.34
CA VAL A 18 5.03 1.04 -1.47
C VAL A 18 4.57 1.73 -2.75
N GLY A 19 3.41 2.38 -2.76
CA GLY A 19 2.87 3.02 -3.94
C GLY A 19 3.78 4.13 -4.49
N VAL A 20 4.25 5.04 -3.62
CA VAL A 20 5.15 6.13 -4.02
C VAL A 20 6.51 5.61 -4.46
N GLY A 21 7.10 4.67 -3.72
CA GLY A 21 8.37 4.04 -4.10
C GLY A 21 8.27 3.40 -5.49
N VAL A 22 7.24 2.60 -5.74
CA VAL A 22 7.01 1.97 -7.04
C VAL A 22 6.83 3.02 -8.14
N VAL A 23 6.02 4.06 -7.93
CA VAL A 23 5.80 5.10 -8.96
C VAL A 23 7.11 5.81 -9.34
N VAL A 24 7.94 6.20 -8.37
CA VAL A 24 9.22 6.87 -8.62
C VAL A 24 10.15 5.99 -9.47
N PHE A 25 10.20 4.69 -9.20
CA PHE A 25 11.06 3.75 -9.92
C PHE A 25 10.47 3.23 -11.24
N SER A 26 9.15 3.28 -11.42
CA SER A 26 8.44 2.82 -12.62
C SER A 26 8.35 3.85 -13.75
N ASN A 27 8.95 5.04 -13.57
CA ASN A 27 8.94 6.14 -14.55
C ASN A 27 9.66 5.86 -15.90
N THR A 28 10.04 4.62 -16.18
CA THR A 28 10.53 4.17 -17.48
C THR A 28 9.36 3.82 -18.43
N SER A 29 8.69 4.88 -18.91
CA SER A 29 7.93 4.97 -20.17
C SER A 29 7.11 3.75 -20.62
N LEU A 30 5.79 3.74 -20.39
CA LEU A 30 4.89 2.86 -21.14
C LEU A 30 3.58 3.60 -21.49
N GLY A 31 3.39 3.82 -22.80
CA GLY A 31 2.24 4.47 -23.44
C GLY A 31 0.92 3.69 -23.31
N PRO A 32 -0.12 4.02 -24.12
CA PRO A 32 -1.50 3.61 -23.89
C PRO A 32 -1.65 2.07 -23.79
N VAL A 33 -2.35 1.61 -22.75
CA VAL A 33 -2.14 0.30 -22.13
C VAL A 33 -3.32 -0.64 -22.41
N SER A 34 -3.04 -1.81 -23.00
CA SER A 34 -3.92 -3.00 -22.98
C SER A 34 -3.59 -3.88 -21.76
N ASP A 35 -4.40 -4.89 -21.43
CA ASP A 35 -4.19 -5.78 -20.26
C ASP A 35 -2.81 -6.45 -20.23
N ALA A 36 -2.26 -6.80 -21.40
CA ALA A 36 -0.90 -7.33 -21.53
C ALA A 36 0.18 -6.34 -21.05
N ALA A 37 -0.04 -5.04 -21.25
CA ALA A 37 0.87 -4.01 -20.81
C ALA A 37 0.69 -3.67 -19.32
N GLN A 38 -0.48 -3.94 -18.71
CA GLN A 38 -0.65 -3.88 -17.26
C GLN A 38 0.14 -4.98 -16.54
N GLY A 39 0.10 -6.21 -17.07
CA GLY A 39 0.93 -7.31 -16.55
C GLY A 39 2.43 -7.02 -16.66
N ALA A 40 2.88 -6.42 -17.77
CA ALA A 40 4.27 -5.99 -17.93
C ALA A 40 4.66 -4.88 -16.94
N LYS A 41 3.78 -3.90 -16.71
CA LYS A 41 3.97 -2.86 -15.68
C LYS A 41 4.11 -3.46 -14.29
N ALA A 42 3.25 -4.42 -13.94
CA ALA A 42 3.31 -5.12 -12.66
C ALA A 42 4.63 -5.89 -12.48
N ALA A 43 5.11 -6.58 -13.51
CA ALA A 43 6.39 -7.29 -13.46
C ALA A 43 7.58 -6.33 -13.26
N VAL A 44 7.61 -5.19 -13.96
CA VAL A 44 8.64 -4.15 -13.78
C VAL A 44 8.57 -3.54 -12.39
N ALA A 45 7.37 -3.21 -11.92
CA ALA A 45 7.15 -2.68 -10.58
C ALA A 45 7.65 -3.65 -9.50
N ASN A 46 7.31 -4.94 -9.58
CA ASN A 46 7.80 -5.95 -8.65
C ASN A 46 9.32 -6.09 -8.67
N ALA A 47 9.93 -6.12 -9.86
CA ALA A 47 11.39 -6.14 -9.99
C ALA A 47 12.05 -4.90 -9.37
N ALA A 48 11.42 -3.72 -9.49
CA ALA A 48 11.89 -2.51 -8.84
C ALA A 48 11.72 -2.56 -7.31
N MET A 49 10.60 -3.08 -6.80
CA MET A 49 10.38 -3.28 -5.36
C MET A 49 11.46 -4.16 -4.74
N ASP A 50 11.80 -5.25 -5.42
CA ASP A 50 12.81 -6.21 -4.95
C ASP A 50 14.23 -5.63 -5.08
N ALA A 51 14.54 -4.91 -6.17
CA ALA A 51 15.86 -4.33 -6.39
C ALA A 51 16.18 -3.15 -5.45
N THR A 52 15.16 -2.44 -4.98
CA THR A 52 15.31 -1.23 -4.15
C THR A 52 15.15 -1.49 -2.66
N ASP A 53 14.93 -2.75 -2.27
CA ASP A 53 14.56 -3.14 -0.90
C ASP A 53 13.39 -2.30 -0.36
N LEU A 54 12.41 -1.99 -1.21
CA LEU A 54 11.30 -1.11 -0.85
C LEU A 54 10.51 -1.70 0.33
N LYS A 55 10.35 -3.02 0.36
CA LYS A 55 9.69 -3.75 1.45
C LYS A 55 10.46 -3.63 2.76
N GLY A 56 11.80 -3.70 2.72
CA GLY A 56 12.66 -3.43 3.86
C GLY A 56 12.52 -2.00 4.37
N GLN A 57 12.54 -1.01 3.47
CA GLN A 57 12.33 0.41 3.82
C GLN A 57 10.97 0.66 4.47
N VAL A 58 9.91 0.01 3.99
CA VAL A 58 8.58 0.09 4.59
C VAL A 58 8.61 -0.45 6.03
N LYS A 59 9.22 -1.62 6.24
CA LYS A 59 9.35 -2.23 7.57
C LYS A 59 10.16 -1.34 8.51
N SER A 60 11.28 -0.78 8.03
CA SER A 60 12.09 0.17 8.80
C SER A 60 11.32 1.43 9.15
N ALA A 61 10.58 2.03 8.21
CA ALA A 61 9.80 3.24 8.49
C ALA A 61 8.68 3.01 9.51
N ILE A 62 8.06 1.82 9.52
CA ILE A 62 7.08 1.45 10.55
C ILE A 62 7.76 1.23 11.89
N ASP A 63 8.93 0.57 11.91
CA ASP A 63 9.71 0.33 13.13
C ASP A 63 10.19 1.65 13.76
N GLU A 64 10.70 2.59 12.95
CA GLU A 64 11.12 3.93 13.37
C GLU A 64 9.97 4.75 13.99
N ARG A 65 8.72 4.49 13.56
CA ARG A 65 7.51 5.17 14.06
C ARG A 65 6.71 4.31 15.03
N LYS A 66 7.24 3.17 15.46
CA LYS A 66 6.51 2.19 16.28
C LYS A 66 5.95 2.80 17.56
N ASP A 67 6.75 3.61 18.24
CA ASP A 67 6.34 4.30 19.46
C ASP A 67 5.23 5.33 19.21
N ASP A 68 5.31 6.08 18.11
CA ASP A 68 4.28 7.03 17.71
C ASP A 68 2.96 6.32 17.38
N ILE A 69 3.04 5.19 16.66
CA ILE A 69 1.88 4.35 16.33
C ILE A 69 1.28 3.78 17.63
N ALA A 70 2.11 3.23 18.52
CA ALA A 70 1.68 2.72 19.81
C ALA A 70 0.97 3.81 20.64
N ALA A 71 1.55 5.01 20.72
CA ALA A 71 0.99 6.15 21.43
C ALA A 71 -0.33 6.63 20.83
N ALA A 72 -0.41 6.79 19.51
CA ALA A 72 -1.60 7.25 18.81
C ALA A 72 -2.77 6.26 18.91
N THR A 73 -2.46 4.97 19.01
CA THR A 73 -3.46 3.88 18.94
C THR A 73 -3.80 3.34 20.32
N GLY A 74 -2.96 3.60 21.32
CA GLY A 74 -3.01 2.98 22.64
C GLY A 74 -2.68 1.49 22.62
N LEU A 75 -1.92 1.04 21.61
CA LEU A 75 -1.35 -0.30 21.52
C LEU A 75 0.00 -0.35 22.23
N THR A 76 0.44 -1.55 22.60
CA THR A 76 1.83 -1.80 23.00
C THR A 76 2.71 -1.99 21.77
N ALA A 77 4.03 -1.82 21.91
CA ALA A 77 4.99 -2.10 20.84
C ALA A 77 4.82 -3.52 20.27
N ASP A 78 4.67 -4.54 21.14
CA ASP A 78 4.44 -5.93 20.72
C ASP A 78 3.14 -6.11 19.90
N GLN A 79 2.11 -5.32 20.21
CA GLN A 79 0.86 -5.34 19.45
C GLN A 79 1.00 -4.68 18.09
N VAL A 80 1.87 -3.66 17.97
CA VAL A 80 2.24 -3.07 16.68
C VAL A 80 3.04 -4.10 15.86
N ASP A 81 3.96 -4.84 16.47
CA ASP A 81 4.73 -5.88 15.78
C ASP A 81 3.84 -7.02 15.26
N ALA A 82 2.91 -7.50 16.09
CA ALA A 82 1.95 -8.51 15.68
C ALA A 82 1.08 -8.03 14.51
N LEU A 83 0.67 -6.77 14.54
CA LEU A 83 -0.10 -6.16 13.47
C LEU A 83 0.73 -6.04 12.17
N VAL A 84 1.99 -5.61 12.25
CA VAL A 84 2.88 -5.52 11.08
C VAL A 84 3.12 -6.89 10.46
N ALA A 85 3.20 -7.95 11.27
CA ALA A 85 3.27 -9.31 10.79
C ALA A 85 1.99 -9.72 10.04
N GLU A 86 0.81 -9.34 10.52
CA GLU A 86 -0.47 -9.60 9.84
C GLU A 86 -0.63 -8.81 8.53
N LEU A 87 -0.04 -7.62 8.43
CA LEU A 87 0.01 -6.88 7.16
C LEU A 87 0.81 -7.61 6.08
N ASP A 88 1.69 -8.54 6.46
CA ASP A 88 2.46 -9.40 5.57
C ASP A 88 3.13 -8.63 4.42
N ILE A 89 3.92 -7.60 4.78
CA ILE A 89 4.56 -6.65 3.86
C ILE A 89 5.37 -7.37 2.76
N ASP A 90 5.95 -8.52 3.09
CA ASP A 90 6.78 -9.30 2.17
C ASP A 90 5.95 -9.89 1.00
N SER A 91 4.66 -10.15 1.22
CA SER A 91 3.73 -10.70 0.23
C SER A 91 3.05 -9.67 -0.67
N TRP A 92 3.19 -8.37 -0.40
CA TRP A 92 2.65 -7.32 -1.26
C TRP A 92 3.40 -7.26 -2.60
N GLN A 93 2.63 -7.14 -3.69
CA GLN A 93 3.16 -7.13 -5.05
C GLN A 93 2.32 -6.22 -5.93
N ALA A 94 2.93 -5.60 -6.93
CA ALA A 94 2.21 -4.98 -8.02
C ALA A 94 1.44 -6.04 -8.84
N ALA A 95 0.24 -5.68 -9.27
CA ALA A 95 -0.65 -6.53 -10.05
C ALA A 95 -1.41 -5.71 -11.09
N ALA A 96 -1.92 -6.38 -12.12
CA ALA A 96 -2.90 -5.77 -13.01
C ALA A 96 -4.26 -5.71 -12.29
N LEU A 97 -4.95 -4.58 -12.40
CA LEU A 97 -6.31 -4.47 -11.88
C LEU A 97 -7.26 -5.31 -12.76
N PRO A 98 -8.09 -6.19 -12.19
CA PRO A 98 -9.06 -6.94 -12.96
C PRO A 98 -10.04 -6.03 -13.71
N ALA A 99 -10.38 -6.40 -14.95
CA ALA A 99 -11.41 -5.71 -15.70
C ALA A 99 -12.75 -5.79 -14.96
N GLY A 100 -13.39 -4.64 -14.72
CA GLY A 100 -14.64 -4.57 -13.97
C GLY A 100 -14.48 -4.45 -12.45
N ALA A 101 -13.27 -4.21 -11.94
CA ALA A 101 -13.09 -3.80 -10.56
C ALA A 101 -13.94 -2.55 -10.24
N VAL A 102 -14.69 -2.61 -9.15
CA VAL A 102 -15.60 -1.55 -8.70
C VAL A 102 -14.95 -0.83 -7.53
N GLU A 103 -14.74 0.47 -7.67
CA GLU A 103 -14.18 1.31 -6.61
C GLU A 103 -15.16 1.40 -5.42
N SER A 104 -14.65 1.17 -4.21
CA SER A 104 -15.42 1.21 -2.97
C SER A 104 -15.11 2.45 -2.12
N GLY A 105 -13.95 3.07 -2.32
CA GLY A 105 -13.54 4.24 -1.55
C GLY A 105 -12.20 4.83 -1.99
N THR A 106 -11.96 6.05 -1.55
CA THR A 106 -10.76 6.82 -1.89
C THR A 106 -10.28 7.60 -0.67
N VAL A 107 -8.96 7.62 -0.47
CA VAL A 107 -8.29 8.32 0.63
C VAL A 107 -7.08 9.05 0.08
N ASP A 108 -6.98 10.35 0.38
CA ASP A 108 -5.80 11.12 0.04
C ASP A 108 -4.69 10.92 1.08
N GLY A 109 -3.45 10.86 0.62
CA GLY A 109 -2.27 10.69 1.45
C GLY A 109 -1.10 11.50 0.93
N SER A 110 -0.15 11.79 1.81
CA SER A 110 1.09 12.46 1.43
C SER A 110 2.27 11.83 2.17
N TYR A 111 3.34 11.53 1.44
CA TYR A 111 4.57 11.00 2.02
C TYR A 111 5.80 11.58 1.33
N ALA A 112 6.80 11.99 2.10
CA ALA A 112 8.02 12.63 1.59
C ALA A 112 7.75 13.85 0.66
N GLY A 113 6.64 14.57 0.89
CA GLY A 113 6.21 15.71 0.06
C GLY A 113 5.56 15.30 -1.27
N ILE A 114 5.18 14.03 -1.39
CA ILE A 114 4.54 13.45 -2.56
C ILE A 114 3.09 13.17 -2.21
N ASP A 115 2.20 13.92 -2.85
CA ASP A 115 0.77 13.70 -2.73
C ASP A 115 0.35 12.52 -3.59
N GLY A 116 -0.51 11.68 -3.03
CA GLY A 116 -1.07 10.55 -3.72
C GLY A 116 -2.44 10.18 -3.17
N THR A 117 -3.11 9.34 -3.90
CA THR A 117 -4.46 8.90 -3.59
C THR A 117 -4.49 7.38 -3.56
N ILE A 118 -5.10 6.81 -2.54
CA ILE A 118 -5.34 5.37 -2.40
C ILE A 118 -6.79 5.10 -2.74
N THR A 119 -7.01 4.22 -3.71
CA THR A 119 -8.33 3.74 -4.11
C THR A 119 -8.49 2.29 -3.68
N THR A 120 -9.56 2.00 -2.95
CA THR A 120 -9.98 0.64 -2.58
C THR A 120 -11.10 0.15 -3.50
N TYR A 121 -11.25 -1.16 -3.60
CA TYR A 121 -12.27 -1.79 -4.43
C TYR A 121 -13.22 -2.65 -3.58
N ASP A 122 -14.34 -3.06 -4.17
CA ASP A 122 -15.26 -4.03 -3.56
C ASP A 122 -14.57 -5.39 -3.34
N ASP A 123 -13.65 -5.75 -4.23
CA ASP A 123 -12.69 -6.83 -4.03
C ASP A 123 -11.51 -6.32 -3.17
N PRO A 124 -11.37 -6.76 -1.91
CA PRO A 124 -10.29 -6.30 -1.04
C PRO A 124 -8.93 -6.89 -1.44
N GLY A 125 -8.86 -7.77 -2.45
CA GLY A 125 -7.60 -8.28 -2.99
C GLY A 125 -6.75 -7.22 -3.71
N TYR A 126 -7.27 -6.01 -3.92
CA TYR A 126 -6.60 -4.96 -4.67
C TYR A 126 -6.71 -3.59 -4.02
N VAL A 127 -5.65 -2.80 -4.18
CA VAL A 127 -5.66 -1.35 -3.98
C VAL A 127 -4.91 -0.67 -5.11
N THR A 128 -5.32 0.54 -5.47
CA THR A 128 -4.58 1.36 -6.44
C THR A 128 -4.06 2.61 -5.79
N ILE A 129 -2.78 2.89 -6.00
CA ILE A 129 -2.14 4.13 -5.59
C ILE A 129 -1.94 5.00 -6.83
N SER A 130 -2.43 6.22 -6.75
CA SER A 130 -2.26 7.25 -7.76
C SER A 130 -1.31 8.31 -7.23
N ALA A 131 -0.15 8.47 -7.87
CA ALA A 131 0.81 9.52 -7.54
C ALA A 131 1.53 9.97 -8.82
N TYR A 132 1.93 11.25 -8.93
CA TYR A 132 2.58 11.79 -10.13
C TYR A 132 1.85 11.53 -11.46
N GLY A 133 0.51 11.41 -11.44
CA GLY A 133 -0.29 11.06 -12.61
C GLY A 133 -0.10 9.62 -13.11
N GLN A 134 0.51 8.75 -12.30
CA GLN A 134 0.65 7.32 -12.54
C GLN A 134 -0.22 6.54 -11.56
N ASN A 135 -0.72 5.39 -12.00
CA ASN A 135 -1.46 4.45 -11.17
C ASN A 135 -0.68 3.15 -11.02
N VAL A 136 -0.53 2.69 -9.80
CA VAL A 136 0.06 1.40 -9.44
C VAL A 136 -0.99 0.62 -8.67
N THR A 137 -1.38 -0.54 -9.18
CA THR A 137 -2.24 -1.47 -8.46
C THR A 137 -1.38 -2.48 -7.73
N LEU A 138 -1.69 -2.70 -6.45
CA LEU A 138 -1.08 -3.73 -5.62
C LEU A 138 -2.09 -4.83 -5.32
N ALA A 139 -1.62 -6.07 -5.36
CA ALA A 139 -2.29 -7.21 -4.77
C ALA A 139 -2.09 -7.19 -3.25
N VAL A 140 -3.20 -7.31 -2.53
CA VAL A 140 -3.27 -7.24 -1.08
C VAL A 140 -3.28 -8.65 -0.50
N PRO A 141 -2.32 -9.01 0.37
CA PRO A 141 -2.31 -10.32 1.03
C PRO A 141 -3.60 -10.56 1.82
N GLU A 142 -4.14 -11.79 1.81
CA GLU A 142 -5.40 -12.13 2.50
C GLU A 142 -5.44 -11.67 3.96
N SER A 143 -4.31 -11.79 4.68
CA SER A 143 -4.19 -11.35 6.08
C SER A 143 -4.34 -9.84 6.26
N ALA A 144 -4.05 -9.05 5.23
CA ALA A 144 -4.14 -7.59 5.25
C ALA A 144 -5.50 -7.06 4.75
N GLN A 145 -6.26 -7.86 4.00
CA GLN A 145 -7.53 -7.46 3.37
C GLN A 145 -8.58 -6.98 4.39
N ALA A 146 -8.63 -7.62 5.56
CA ALA A 146 -9.55 -7.26 6.64
C ALA A 146 -9.34 -5.83 7.17
N TYR A 147 -8.19 -5.20 6.86
CA TYR A 147 -7.84 -3.88 7.32
C TYR A 147 -8.16 -2.75 6.33
N LEU A 148 -8.40 -3.08 5.05
CA LEU A 148 -8.71 -2.09 4.02
C LEU A 148 -9.98 -1.26 4.29
N PRO A 149 -11.10 -1.82 4.80
CA PRO A 149 -12.29 -1.02 5.07
C PRO A 149 -12.04 0.10 6.07
N TYR A 150 -10.99 -0.01 6.89
CA TYR A 150 -10.62 1.04 7.82
C TYR A 150 -9.93 2.22 7.14
N LEU A 151 -9.35 2.05 5.94
CA LEU A 151 -8.78 3.15 5.15
C LEU A 151 -9.83 4.24 4.91
N ALA A 152 -11.06 3.84 4.58
CA ALA A 152 -12.18 4.77 4.38
C ALA A 152 -12.54 5.60 5.63
N LEU A 153 -12.06 5.20 6.82
CA LEU A 153 -12.24 5.96 8.07
C LEU A 153 -11.14 7.01 8.30
N ALA A 154 -10.08 7.05 7.49
CA ALA A 154 -8.96 7.97 7.62
C ALA A 154 -9.20 9.37 7.00
N GLN A 155 -10.45 9.73 6.75
CA GLN A 155 -10.84 11.02 6.18
C GLN A 155 -10.79 12.16 7.21
#